data_AF-A3IN98-F1
#
_entry.id   AF-A3IN98-F1
#
_cell.length_a   1.000
_cell.length_b   1.000
_cell.length_c   1.000
_cell.angle_alpha   90.00
_cell.angle_beta   90.00
_cell.angle_gamma   90.00
#
_symmetry.space_group_name_H-M   'P 1'
#
loop_
_entity.id
_entity.type
_entity.pdbx_description
1 polymer ?
#
loop_
_entity_poly.entity_id
_entity_poly.type
_entity_poly.pdbx_seq_one_letter_code
_entity_poly.pdbx_strand_id
1 'polypeptide(L)'
;MIDYLFIVLFFDEYDMNEFNIVKLLQFSEEEIEHISEIFYLLNFFSQTQLKQWSQVSEVFPPKWVEIGCIHCNVDNSIRFLTYVFIGRIDLIPLFSVLNKRTQNILHDEIKVILDYWMTEFYDFIFLKREESELTDNDKIWLILSRLCKIALSYEDWETYPINELFFEYFVEKYTRPYDPI
;
A
#
# COMPACT_ATOMS: atom_id res chain seq x y z
N MET A 1 6.70 42.88 21.55
CA MET A 1 6.56 42.28 20.20
C MET A 1 7.83 41.47 20.03
N ILE A 2 7.75 40.15 20.22
CA ILE A 2 8.94 39.31 20.44
C ILE A 2 9.45 38.79 19.09
N ASP A 3 10.77 38.92 18.92
CA ASP A 3 11.60 38.54 17.78
C ASP A 3 11.67 37.03 17.57
N TYR A 4 11.78 36.59 16.31
CA TYR A 4 12.30 35.25 15.98
C TYR A 4 13.68 35.39 15.33
N LEU A 5 14.68 35.17 16.18
CA LEU A 5 16.11 35.15 15.87
C LEU A 5 16.51 33.75 15.35
N PHE A 6 17.25 33.75 14.25
CA PHE A 6 18.00 32.61 13.70
C PHE A 6 18.96 32.00 14.73
N ILE A 7 19.05 30.67 14.81
CA ILE A 7 20.24 29.96 15.31
C ILE A 7 20.59 28.83 14.34
N VAL A 8 21.67 29.05 13.57
CA VAL A 8 22.53 28.01 13.03
C VAL A 8 23.72 27.93 13.98
N LEU A 9 23.97 26.78 14.61
CA LEU A 9 25.24 26.49 15.27
C LEU A 9 25.69 25.07 14.92
N PHE A 10 26.85 25.02 14.25
CA PHE A 10 27.75 23.89 14.20
C PHE A 10 28.31 23.63 15.60
N PHE A 11 28.32 22.38 16.05
CA PHE A 11 29.24 21.91 17.09
C PHE A 11 29.71 20.49 16.78
N ASP A 12 31.03 20.33 16.79
CA ASP A 12 31.80 19.10 16.74
C ASP A 12 31.56 18.22 17.98
N GLU A 13 31.71 16.91 17.79
CA GLU A 13 32.01 15.84 18.75
C GLU A 13 31.79 16.13 20.23
N TYR A 14 30.57 15.90 20.73
CA TYR A 14 30.33 15.51 22.13
C TYR A 14 29.21 14.49 22.23
N ASP A 15 29.50 13.45 23.01
CA ASP A 15 28.64 12.35 23.44
C ASP A 15 27.27 12.85 23.94
N MET A 16 26.19 12.48 23.22
CA MET A 16 24.81 12.91 23.47
C MET A 16 23.86 11.70 23.50
N ASN A 17 24.20 10.71 24.33
CA ASN A 17 23.21 9.84 24.95
C ASN A 17 22.33 10.66 25.91
N GLU A 18 21.49 11.58 25.43
CA GLU A 18 20.37 12.21 26.16
C GLU A 18 19.67 13.33 25.36
N PHE A 19 19.49 13.17 24.05
CA PHE A 19 18.47 13.92 23.34
C PHE A 19 17.38 12.95 22.89
N ASN A 20 16.52 12.62 23.86
CA ASN A 20 15.12 12.29 23.64
C ASN A 20 14.43 13.51 22.98
N ILE A 21 14.80 13.78 21.74
CA ILE A 21 13.94 14.49 20.82
C ILE A 21 12.88 13.44 20.49
N VAL A 22 11.78 13.46 21.24
CA VAL A 22 10.50 13.03 20.69
C VAL A 22 10.28 13.97 19.50
N LYS A 23 10.85 13.60 18.36
CA LYS A 23 10.53 14.17 17.07
C LYS A 23 9.13 13.65 16.85
N LEU A 24 8.14 14.39 17.34
CA LEU A 24 6.78 14.27 16.85
C LEU A 24 6.91 14.50 15.34
N LEU A 25 7.01 13.41 14.58
CA LEU A 25 6.97 13.48 13.13
C LEU A 25 5.64 14.14 12.81
N GLN A 26 5.70 15.39 12.36
CA GLN A 26 4.53 16.06 11.84
C GLN A 26 4.33 15.52 10.42
N PHE A 27 3.44 14.56 10.29
CA PHE A 27 3.00 14.04 9.00
C PHE A 27 1.95 15.00 8.43
N SER A 28 2.08 15.33 7.15
CA SER A 28 1.02 15.97 6.37
C SER A 28 -0.17 15.03 6.20
N GLU A 29 -1.37 15.56 5.98
CA GLU A 29 -2.57 14.73 5.76
C GLU A 29 -2.38 13.73 4.62
N GLU A 30 -1.67 14.12 3.57
CA GLU A 30 -1.36 13.27 2.42
C GLU A 30 -0.41 12.12 2.76
N GLU A 31 0.61 12.36 3.59
CA GLU A 31 1.50 11.31 4.09
C GLU A 31 0.78 10.33 5.00
N ILE A 32 -0.07 10.84 5.90
CA ILE A 32 -0.91 10.02 6.79
C ILE A 32 -1.79 9.09 5.96
N GLU A 33 -2.46 9.66 4.96
CA GLU A 33 -3.33 8.94 4.06
C GLU A 33 -2.55 7.88 3.27
N HIS A 34 -1.40 8.25 2.71
CA HIS A 34 -0.54 7.35 1.96
C HIS A 34 -0.07 6.15 2.79
N ILE A 35 0.42 6.39 3.99
CA ILE A 35 0.88 5.34 4.91
C ILE A 35 -0.29 4.45 5.33
N SER A 36 -1.46 5.03 5.62
CA SER A 36 -2.66 4.28 6.00
C SER A 36 -3.13 3.34 4.90
N GLU A 37 -3.08 3.79 3.64
CA GLU A 37 -3.44 2.98 2.48
C GLU A 37 -2.44 1.85 2.25
N ILE A 38 -1.14 2.12 2.30
CA ILE A 38 -0.11 1.09 2.17
C ILE A 38 -0.26 0.06 3.30
N PHE A 39 -0.49 0.50 4.53
CA PHE A 39 -0.72 -0.39 5.67
C PHE A 39 -1.94 -1.28 5.48
N TYR A 40 -3.07 -0.71 5.03
CA TYR A 40 -4.28 -1.47 4.72
C TYR A 40 -4.00 -2.52 3.64
N LEU A 41 -3.40 -2.12 2.53
CA LEU A 41 -3.13 -3.00 1.38
C LEU A 41 -2.19 -4.13 1.75
N LEU A 42 -1.12 -3.84 2.50
CA LEU A 42 -0.23 -4.87 3.05
C LEU A 42 -0.99 -5.86 3.95
N ASN A 43 -1.83 -5.37 4.87
CA ASN A 43 -2.62 -6.25 5.74
C ASN A 43 -3.62 -7.10 4.94
N PHE A 44 -4.29 -6.52 3.95
CA PHE A 44 -5.21 -7.22 3.06
C PHE A 44 -4.50 -8.32 2.29
N PHE A 45 -3.43 -7.98 1.54
CA PHE A 45 -2.69 -8.92 0.71
C PHE A 45 -1.87 -9.94 1.51
N SER A 46 -1.60 -9.68 2.79
CA SER A 46 -1.00 -10.66 3.70
C SER A 46 -1.92 -11.85 4.02
N GLN A 47 -3.23 -11.75 3.76
CA GLN A 47 -4.18 -12.82 4.03
C GLN A 47 -4.19 -13.89 2.93
N THR A 48 -4.85 -15.03 3.19
CA THR A 48 -5.16 -16.03 2.15
C THR A 48 -6.16 -15.47 1.15
N GLN A 49 -6.19 -16.02 -0.07
CA GLN A 49 -7.10 -15.55 -1.12
C GLN A 49 -8.57 -15.58 -0.69
N LEU A 50 -9.00 -16.64 0.00
CA LEU A 50 -10.37 -16.74 0.53
C LEU A 50 -10.72 -15.64 1.54
N LYS A 51 -9.76 -15.31 2.41
CA LYS A 51 -9.94 -14.25 3.40
C LYS A 51 -9.90 -12.86 2.75
N GLN A 52 -9.17 -12.68 1.66
CA GLN A 52 -9.24 -11.46 0.86
C GLN A 52 -10.63 -11.30 0.23
N TRP A 53 -11.16 -12.37 -0.38
CA TRP A 53 -12.51 -12.39 -0.95
C TRP A 53 -13.61 -12.12 0.09
N SER A 54 -13.45 -12.57 1.33
CA SER A 54 -14.43 -12.29 2.39
C SER A 54 -14.43 -10.83 2.89
N GLN A 55 -13.48 -10.00 2.46
CA GLN A 55 -13.32 -8.60 2.89
C GLN A 55 -13.71 -7.58 1.82
N VAL A 56 -14.09 -8.04 0.62
CA VAL A 56 -14.48 -7.18 -0.50
C VAL A 56 -15.85 -7.57 -1.03
N SER A 57 -16.51 -6.64 -1.71
CA SER A 57 -17.74 -6.97 -2.43
C SER A 57 -17.45 -7.95 -3.58
N GLU A 58 -18.19 -9.04 -3.64
CA GLU A 58 -18.16 -9.95 -4.80
C GLU A 58 -18.81 -9.32 -6.02
N VAL A 59 -19.75 -8.39 -5.81
CA VAL A 59 -20.38 -7.62 -6.87
C VAL A 59 -19.62 -6.31 -7.02
N PHE A 60 -18.73 -6.27 -8.01
CA PHE A 60 -17.97 -5.07 -8.40
C PHE A 60 -18.32 -4.71 -9.84
N PRO A 61 -19.30 -3.80 -10.08
CA PRO A 61 -19.63 -3.42 -11.44
C PRO A 61 -18.41 -2.76 -12.12
N PRO A 62 -18.32 -2.79 -13.46
CA PRO A 62 -17.28 -2.07 -14.18
C PRO A 62 -17.22 -0.61 -13.73
N LYS A 63 -16.04 -0.18 -13.30
CA LYS A 63 -15.78 1.20 -12.87
C LYS A 63 -14.49 1.69 -13.50
N TRP A 64 -14.46 2.98 -13.82
CA TRP A 64 -13.24 3.66 -14.22
C TRP A 64 -12.38 3.92 -12.98
N VAL A 65 -11.12 3.52 -13.03
CA VAL A 65 -10.16 3.61 -11.92
C VAL A 65 -9.08 4.64 -12.29
N GLU A 66 -8.83 5.59 -11.39
CA GLU A 66 -7.86 6.68 -11.58
C GLU A 66 -6.88 6.74 -10.39
N ILE A 67 -5.66 6.26 -10.59
CA ILE A 67 -4.64 6.16 -9.52
C ILE A 67 -3.26 6.48 -10.09
N GLY A 68 -2.77 7.69 -9.84
CA GLY A 68 -1.48 8.12 -10.38
C GLY A 68 -1.48 8.07 -11.92
N CYS A 69 -0.67 7.20 -12.50
CA CYS A 69 -0.62 6.99 -13.95
C CYS A 69 -1.63 5.93 -14.47
N ILE A 70 -2.31 5.22 -13.57
CA ILE A 70 -3.22 4.11 -13.91
C ILE A 70 -4.62 4.67 -14.18
N HIS A 71 -5.10 4.45 -15.40
CA HIS A 71 -6.40 4.90 -15.90
C HIS A 71 -7.03 3.77 -16.72
N CYS A 72 -7.95 3.01 -16.12
CA CYS A 72 -8.56 1.86 -16.80
C CYS A 72 -9.90 1.44 -16.20
N ASN A 73 -10.68 0.66 -16.95
CA ASN A 73 -11.87 0.00 -16.42
C ASN A 73 -11.51 -1.27 -15.66
N VAL A 74 -12.12 -1.45 -14.48
CA VAL A 74 -11.96 -2.62 -13.63
C VAL A 74 -13.33 -3.10 -13.16
N ASP A 75 -13.53 -4.41 -13.20
CA ASP A 75 -14.77 -5.12 -12.88
C ASP A 75 -14.56 -6.22 -11.81
N ASN A 76 -13.44 -6.17 -11.10
CA ASN A 76 -13.08 -7.11 -10.05
C ASN A 76 -12.43 -6.38 -8.86
N SER A 77 -12.96 -6.61 -7.65
CA SER A 77 -12.54 -5.92 -6.42
C SER A 77 -11.07 -6.13 -6.07
N ILE A 78 -10.55 -7.36 -6.19
CA ILE A 78 -9.15 -7.66 -5.86
C ILE A 78 -8.23 -7.09 -6.94
N ARG A 79 -8.63 -7.18 -8.21
CA ARG A 79 -7.92 -6.53 -9.31
C ARG A 79 -7.84 -5.02 -9.10
N PHE A 80 -8.93 -4.40 -8.66
CA PHE A 80 -8.98 -2.99 -8.30
C PHE A 80 -7.99 -2.65 -7.19
N LEU A 81 -8.01 -3.36 -6.06
CA LEU A 81 -7.06 -3.15 -4.97
C LEU A 81 -5.60 -3.42 -5.39
N THR A 82 -5.39 -4.30 -6.38
CA THR A 82 -4.05 -4.55 -6.93
C THR A 82 -3.53 -3.32 -7.67
N TYR A 83 -4.35 -2.68 -8.51
CA TYR A 83 -3.99 -1.41 -9.14
C TYR A 83 -3.77 -0.30 -8.12
N VAL A 84 -4.60 -0.22 -7.07
CA VAL A 84 -4.38 0.71 -5.96
C VAL A 84 -2.99 0.45 -5.35
N PHE A 85 -2.66 -0.80 -5.06
CA PHE A 85 -1.40 -1.11 -4.40
C PHE A 85 -0.18 -0.72 -5.25
N ILE A 86 -0.20 -1.06 -6.54
CA ILE A 86 0.82 -0.63 -7.51
C ILE A 86 0.94 0.90 -7.50
N GLY A 87 -0.17 1.60 -7.70
CA GLY A 87 -0.18 3.06 -7.81
C GLY A 87 0.27 3.77 -6.53
N ARG A 88 0.03 3.19 -5.34
CA ARG A 88 0.57 3.73 -4.10
C ARG A 88 2.05 3.41 -3.95
N ILE A 89 2.51 2.21 -4.28
CA ILE A 89 3.96 1.92 -4.26
C ILE A 89 4.73 2.94 -5.13
N ASP A 90 4.23 3.31 -6.30
CA ASP A 90 4.87 4.30 -7.18
C ASP A 90 5.01 5.71 -6.58
N LEU A 91 4.27 6.01 -5.51
CA LEU A 91 4.31 7.31 -4.84
C LEU A 91 5.22 7.33 -3.61
N ILE A 92 5.75 6.18 -3.18
CA ILE A 92 6.70 6.10 -2.04
C ILE A 92 7.89 7.07 -2.18
N PRO A 93 8.50 7.29 -3.37
CA PRO A 93 9.58 8.27 -3.50
C PRO A 93 9.19 9.71 -3.14
N LEU A 94 7.89 10.05 -3.21
CA LEU A 94 7.36 11.36 -2.84
C LEU A 94 7.08 11.46 -1.33
N PHE A 95 6.77 10.34 -0.69
CA PHE A 95 6.39 10.24 0.72
C PHE A 95 7.39 9.37 1.49
N SER A 96 8.70 9.64 1.34
CA SER A 96 9.82 8.79 1.78
C SER A 96 9.95 8.61 3.30
N VAL A 97 8.89 8.11 3.95
CA VAL A 97 8.75 8.02 5.41
C VAL A 97 8.83 6.58 5.91
N LEU A 98 8.60 5.62 5.03
CA LEU A 98 8.85 4.20 5.30
C LEU A 98 10.36 3.96 5.36
N ASN A 99 10.79 2.96 6.13
CA ASN A 99 12.19 2.60 6.16
C ASN A 99 12.64 1.95 4.84
N LYS A 100 13.94 2.06 4.55
CA LYS A 100 14.52 1.60 3.28
C LYS A 100 14.28 0.12 2.98
N ARG A 101 14.21 -0.75 4.00
CA ARG A 101 13.95 -2.19 3.77
C ARG A 101 12.51 -2.41 3.32
N THR A 102 11.55 -1.77 3.97
CA THR A 102 10.14 -1.79 3.58
C THR A 102 9.97 -1.28 2.16
N GLN A 103 10.61 -0.15 1.81
CA GLN A 103 10.59 0.41 0.46
C GLN A 103 11.13 -0.56 -0.59
N ASN A 104 12.29 -1.19 -0.33
CA ASN A 104 12.86 -2.17 -1.25
C ASN A 104 11.94 -3.37 -1.47
N ILE A 105 11.33 -3.91 -0.40
CA ILE A 105 10.37 -5.02 -0.55
C ILE A 105 9.15 -4.60 -1.36
N LEU A 106 8.64 -3.38 -1.14
CA LEU A 106 7.48 -2.84 -1.87
C LEU A 106 7.81 -2.67 -3.36
N HIS A 107 8.92 -2.02 -3.71
CA HIS A 107 9.28 -1.72 -5.09
C HIS A 107 9.89 -2.90 -5.85
N ASP A 108 10.86 -3.59 -5.26
CA ASP A 108 11.70 -4.55 -5.99
C ASP A 108 11.07 -5.95 -6.03
N GLU A 109 10.18 -6.26 -5.08
CA GLU A 109 9.58 -7.59 -4.95
C GLU A 109 8.06 -7.56 -5.16
N ILE A 110 7.32 -6.82 -4.32
CA ILE A 110 5.85 -6.80 -4.37
C ILE A 110 5.37 -6.21 -5.69
N LYS A 111 5.81 -5.00 -6.03
CA LYS A 111 5.35 -4.33 -7.25
C LYS A 111 5.68 -5.15 -8.51
N VAL A 112 6.86 -5.76 -8.58
CA VAL A 112 7.25 -6.62 -9.71
C VAL A 112 6.28 -7.78 -9.90
N ILE A 113 5.88 -8.44 -8.80
CA ILE A 113 4.90 -9.52 -8.84
C ILE A 113 3.52 -9.01 -9.29
N LEU A 114 3.07 -7.89 -8.72
CA LEU A 114 1.77 -7.32 -9.07
C LEU A 114 1.73 -6.87 -10.54
N ASP A 115 2.74 -6.15 -11.02
CA ASP A 115 2.86 -5.73 -12.43
C ASP A 115 2.81 -6.94 -13.37
N TYR A 116 3.50 -8.03 -13.02
CA TYR A 116 3.45 -9.28 -13.78
C TYR A 116 2.06 -9.91 -13.80
N TRP A 117 1.31 -9.86 -12.69
CA TRP A 117 -0.06 -10.37 -12.65
C TRP A 117 -1.00 -9.56 -13.53
N MET A 118 -0.82 -8.25 -13.56
CA MET A 118 -1.66 -7.34 -14.36
C MET A 118 -1.41 -7.48 -15.86
N THR A 119 -0.24 -7.98 -16.27
CA THR A 119 0.15 -8.08 -17.68
C THR A 119 -0.01 -9.50 -18.23
N GLU A 120 0.42 -10.52 -17.49
CA GLU A 120 0.57 -11.88 -18.03
C GLU A 120 -0.50 -12.86 -17.52
N PHE A 121 -1.11 -12.58 -16.37
CA PHE A 121 -2.02 -13.52 -15.68
C PHE A 121 -3.40 -12.95 -15.35
N TYR A 122 -3.75 -11.81 -15.93
CA TYR A 122 -4.90 -11.01 -15.52
C TYR A 122 -6.25 -11.75 -15.61
N ASP A 123 -6.39 -12.71 -16.53
CA ASP A 123 -7.64 -13.45 -16.74
C ASP A 123 -7.96 -14.47 -15.63
N PHE A 124 -6.95 -15.04 -14.97
CA PHE A 124 -7.17 -16.21 -14.09
C PHE A 124 -6.73 -16.01 -12.63
N ILE A 125 -5.82 -15.07 -12.38
CA ILE A 125 -5.24 -14.90 -11.04
C ILE A 125 -6.22 -14.25 -10.06
N PHE A 126 -7.15 -13.46 -10.59
CA PHE A 126 -8.20 -12.76 -9.85
C PHE A 126 -9.55 -13.50 -9.85
N LEU A 127 -9.60 -14.75 -10.29
CA LEU A 127 -10.80 -15.57 -10.13
C LEU A 127 -10.94 -16.00 -8.67
N LYS A 128 -12.17 -15.91 -8.14
CA LYS A 128 -12.51 -16.50 -6.84
C LYS A 128 -12.47 -18.03 -6.98
N ARG A 129 -11.72 -18.69 -6.10
CA ARG A 129 -11.48 -20.14 -6.10
C ARG A 129 -11.98 -20.76 -4.81
N GLU A 130 -12.37 -22.03 -4.89
CA GLU A 130 -12.67 -22.83 -3.72
C GLU A 130 -11.40 -23.47 -3.12
N GLU A 131 -11.42 -23.85 -1.83
CA GLU A 131 -10.26 -24.49 -1.15
C GLU A 131 -9.79 -25.78 -1.84
N SER A 132 -10.68 -26.46 -2.56
CA SER A 132 -10.41 -27.69 -3.28
C SER A 132 -9.62 -27.49 -4.59
N GLU A 133 -9.45 -26.25 -5.04
CA GLU A 133 -8.92 -25.90 -6.35
C GLU A 133 -7.47 -25.36 -6.31
N LEU A 134 -6.69 -25.73 -5.28
CA LEU A 134 -5.32 -25.25 -5.13
C LEU A 134 -4.42 -25.69 -6.30
N THR A 135 -3.85 -24.72 -7.00
CA THR A 135 -2.98 -24.81 -8.17
C THR A 135 -1.64 -24.09 -7.95
N ASP A 136 -0.78 -24.03 -8.98
CA ASP A 136 0.46 -23.25 -8.94
C ASP A 136 0.20 -21.73 -8.75
N ASN A 137 -0.95 -21.21 -9.15
CA ASN A 137 -1.31 -19.80 -8.94
C ASN A 137 -1.47 -19.46 -7.45
N ASP A 138 -1.89 -20.44 -6.66
CA ASP A 138 -2.02 -20.29 -5.21
C ASP A 138 -0.64 -20.18 -4.54
N LYS A 139 0.40 -20.79 -5.13
CA LYS A 139 1.78 -20.59 -4.69
C LYS A 139 2.23 -19.15 -4.91
N ILE A 140 1.84 -18.56 -6.04
CA ILE A 140 2.15 -17.17 -6.38
C ILE A 140 1.44 -16.20 -5.40
N TRP A 141 0.17 -16.47 -5.07
CA TRP A 141 -0.54 -15.75 -4.00
C TRP A 141 0.12 -15.89 -2.62
N LEU A 142 0.59 -17.09 -2.27
CA LEU A 142 1.32 -17.32 -1.02
C LEU A 142 2.64 -16.53 -0.96
N ILE A 143 3.33 -16.36 -2.10
CA ILE A 143 4.54 -15.53 -2.17
C ILE A 143 4.19 -14.07 -1.87
N LEU A 144 3.17 -13.50 -2.53
CA LEU A 144 2.71 -12.13 -2.24
C LEU A 144 2.31 -11.97 -0.77
N SER A 145 1.52 -12.91 -0.23
CA SER A 145 1.09 -12.90 1.17
C SER A 145 2.28 -12.88 2.13
N ARG A 146 3.30 -13.68 1.87
CA ARG A 146 4.53 -13.70 2.69
C ARG A 146 5.31 -12.40 2.57
N LEU A 147 5.48 -11.87 1.37
CA LEU A 147 6.17 -10.59 1.17
C LEU A 147 5.46 -9.45 1.90
N CYS A 148 4.13 -9.41 1.87
CA CYS A 148 3.35 -8.42 2.61
C CYS A 148 3.54 -8.56 4.13
N LYS A 149 3.57 -9.79 4.68
CA LYS A 149 3.88 -10.02 6.10
C LYS A 149 5.29 -9.57 6.46
N ILE A 150 6.25 -9.84 5.58
CA ILE A 150 7.64 -9.45 5.78
C ILE A 150 7.76 -7.92 5.80
N ALA A 151 7.17 -7.24 4.81
CA ALA A 151 7.12 -5.77 4.77
C ALA A 151 6.45 -5.19 6.02
N LEU A 152 5.32 -5.75 6.46
CA LEU A 152 4.67 -5.36 7.71
C LEU A 152 5.59 -5.53 8.91
N SER A 153 6.38 -6.60 8.98
CA SER A 153 7.26 -6.88 10.12
C SER A 153 8.53 -6.03 10.18
N TYR A 154 8.95 -5.45 9.05
CA TYR A 154 10.16 -4.64 8.99
C TYR A 154 9.94 -3.20 9.41
N GLU A 155 8.69 -2.76 9.49
CA GLU A 155 8.33 -1.39 9.78
C GLU A 155 7.71 -1.25 11.18
N ASP A 156 8.08 -0.17 11.87
CA ASP A 156 7.52 0.16 13.18
C ASP A 156 6.23 0.98 13.01
N TRP A 157 5.15 0.29 12.66
CA TRP A 157 3.87 0.93 12.32
C TRP A 157 3.25 1.73 13.47
N GLU A 158 3.63 1.44 14.72
CA GLU A 158 3.15 2.18 15.90
C GLU A 158 3.64 3.64 15.92
N THR A 159 4.66 3.96 15.12
CA THR A 159 5.20 5.32 14.99
C THR A 159 4.40 6.22 14.06
N TYR A 160 3.47 5.65 13.27
CA TYR A 160 2.66 6.38 12.31
C TYR A 160 1.24 6.61 12.82
N PRO A 161 0.64 7.78 12.53
CA PRO A 161 -0.79 7.99 12.75
C PRO A 161 -1.61 7.26 11.67
N ILE A 162 -1.88 5.97 11.86
CA ILE A 162 -2.61 5.15 10.88
C ILE A 162 -4.12 5.33 11.06
N ASN A 163 -4.80 5.74 10.00
CA ASN A 163 -6.26 5.74 9.95
C ASN A 163 -6.77 4.33 9.64
N GLU A 164 -7.84 3.91 10.31
CA GLU A 164 -8.55 2.69 9.96
C GLU A 164 -9.29 2.91 8.62
N LEU A 165 -8.99 2.06 7.64
CA LEU A 165 -9.57 2.12 6.29
C LEU A 165 -10.35 0.83 5.99
N PHE A 166 -11.33 0.96 5.10
CA PHE A 166 -12.15 -0.15 4.61
C PHE A 166 -12.15 -0.17 3.08
N PHE A 167 -12.62 -1.26 2.48
CA PHE A 167 -12.67 -1.40 1.03
C PHE A 167 -13.42 -0.23 0.35
N GLU A 168 -14.52 0.19 0.96
CA GLU A 168 -15.40 1.27 0.47
C GLU A 168 -14.66 2.60 0.33
N TYR A 169 -13.72 2.89 1.24
CA TYR A 169 -12.89 4.10 1.17
C TYR A 169 -12.13 4.17 -0.16
N PHE A 170 -11.50 3.06 -0.57
CA PHE A 170 -10.77 2.99 -1.83
C PHE A 170 -11.71 3.17 -3.02
N VAL A 171 -12.88 2.53 -2.97
CA VAL A 171 -13.87 2.64 -4.04
C VAL A 171 -14.33 4.09 -4.21
N GLU A 172 -14.71 4.77 -3.13
CA GLU A 172 -15.15 6.17 -3.19
C GLU A 172 -14.06 7.10 -3.72
N LYS A 173 -12.81 6.86 -3.30
CA LYS A 173 -11.68 7.71 -3.64
C LYS A 173 -11.22 7.54 -5.09
N TYR A 174 -10.98 6.29 -5.49
CA TYR A 174 -10.24 5.95 -6.72
C TYR A 174 -11.11 5.53 -7.89
N THR A 175 -12.43 5.44 -7.70
CA THR A 175 -13.33 5.07 -8.79
C THR A 175 -14.21 6.23 -9.24
N ARG A 176 -14.57 6.18 -10.53
CA ARG A 176 -15.55 7.03 -11.20
C ARG A 176 -16.57 6.13 -11.90
N PRO A 177 -17.73 6.68 -12.34
CA PRO A 177 -18.61 5.97 -13.24
C PRO A 177 -17.84 5.38 -14.42
N TYR A 178 -18.26 4.21 -14.90
CA TYR A 178 -17.65 3.54 -16.04
C TYR A 178 -17.44 4.49 -17.23
N ASP A 179 -16.25 4.45 -17.82
CA ASP A 179 -15.89 5.22 -19.01
C ASP A 179 -15.68 4.25 -20.19
N PRO A 180 -16.49 4.28 -21.26
CA PRO A 180 -16.40 3.34 -22.38
C PRO A 180 -15.17 3.51 -23.30
N ILE A 181 -14.29 4.48 -23.03
CA ILE A 181 -13.16 4.89 -23.87
C ILE A 181 -12.04 3.83 -23.95
#